data_AF-A0A7J2TID2-F1
#
_entry.id   AF-A0A7J2TID2-F1
#
_cell.length_a   1.000
_cell.length_b   1.000
_cell.length_c   1.000
_cell.angle_alpha   90.00
_cell.angle_beta   90.00
_cell.angle_gamma   90.00
#
_symmetry.space_group_name_H-M   'P 1'
#
loop_
_entity.id
_entity.type
_entity.pdbx_description
1 polymer ?
#
loop_
_entity_poly.entity_id
_entity_poly.type
_entity_poly.pdbx_seq_one_letter_code
_entity_poly.pdbx_strand_id
1 'polypeptide(L)' 'MCESRIVSSGKVIFEDIVRVKVEGDVLVFFDVLGKKYELKGKILEVDLVGHRINVEVFV' A
#
# COMPACT_ATOMS: atom_id res chain seq x y z
N MET A 1 -14.10 -3.80 -9.84
CA MET A 1 -12.89 -3.01 -9.53
C MET A 1 -12.53 -3.35 -8.09
N CYS A 2 -11.27 -3.65 -7.79
CA CYS A 2 -10.86 -4.03 -6.44
C CYS A 2 -9.71 -3.12 -6.03
N GLU A 3 -10.01 -2.24 -5.09
CA GLU A 3 -9.11 -1.32 -4.44
C GLU A 3 -8.79 -1.82 -3.03
N SER A 4 -7.68 -1.33 -2.47
CA SER A 4 -7.23 -1.69 -1.14
C SER A 4 -6.69 -0.48 -0.39
N ARG A 5 -6.85 -0.51 0.93
CA ARG A 5 -6.23 0.44 1.86
C ARG A 5 -4.82 0.01 2.18
N ILE A 6 -3.90 0.97 2.25
CA ILE A 6 -2.56 0.71 2.77
C ILE A 6 -2.55 1.06 4.24
N VAL A 7 -2.20 0.09 5.08
CA VAL A 7 -2.23 0.21 6.54
C VAL A 7 -0.81 0.08 7.07
N SER A 8 -0.37 1.03 7.88
CA SER A 8 0.90 0.99 8.60
C SER A 8 0.66 1.24 10.08
N SER A 9 1.20 0.37 10.94
CA SER A 9 1.02 0.45 12.40
C SER A 9 -0.45 0.63 12.83
N GLY A 10 -1.35 -0.07 12.14
CA GLY A 10 -2.80 -0.02 12.38
C GLY A 10 -3.52 1.22 11.86
N LYS A 11 -2.81 2.17 11.22
CA LYS A 11 -3.39 3.38 10.63
C LYS A 11 -3.44 3.28 9.11
N VAL A 12 -4.56 3.69 8.53
CA VAL A 12 -4.63 3.84 7.07
C VAL A 12 -3.77 5.04 6.66
N ILE A 13 -2.84 4.80 5.74
CA ILE A 13 -1.95 5.83 5.20
C ILE A 13 -2.27 6.17 3.75
N PHE A 14 -2.86 5.24 2.99
CA PHE A 14 -3.40 5.49 1.65
C PHE A 14 -4.73 4.76 1.45
N GLU A 15 -5.63 5.42 0.73
CA GLU A 15 -6.94 4.92 0.31
C GLU A 15 -6.93 4.67 -1.21
N ASP A 16 -7.90 3.90 -1.69
CA ASP A 16 -8.17 3.70 -3.12
C ASP A 16 -6.97 3.22 -3.95
N ILE A 17 -6.06 2.42 -3.36
CA ILE A 17 -4.90 1.88 -4.08
C ILE A 17 -5.33 0.69 -4.94
N VAL A 18 -4.99 0.77 -6.23
CA VAL A 18 -5.30 -0.28 -7.22
C VAL A 18 -4.06 -1.03 -7.70
N ARG A 19 -2.87 -0.52 -7.40
CA ARG A 19 -1.60 -1.16 -7.77
C ARG A 19 -0.52 -0.84 -6.76
N VAL A 20 0.25 -1.86 -6.40
CA VAL A 20 1.52 -1.74 -5.68
C VAL A 20 2.65 -2.35 -6.50
N LYS A 21 3.83 -1.73 -6.49
CA LYS A 21 5.07 -2.24 -7.06
C LYS A 21 6.17 -2.16 -6.00
N VAL A 22 7.01 -3.18 -5.92
CA VAL A 22 8.16 -3.22 -5.02
C VAL A 22 9.43 -2.96 -5.83
N GLU A 23 10.21 -1.95 -5.43
CA GLU A 23 11.48 -1.55 -6.05
C GLU A 23 12.56 -1.50 -4.96
N GLY A 24 13.16 -2.66 -4.66
CA GLY A 24 14.11 -2.77 -3.55
C GLY A 24 13.44 -2.55 -2.20
N ASP A 25 13.86 -1.52 -1.47
CA ASP A 25 13.28 -1.07 -0.20
C ASP A 25 12.15 -0.05 -0.39
N VAL A 26 11.77 0.28 -1.63
CA VAL A 26 10.72 1.26 -1.94
C VAL A 26 9.44 0.55 -2.38
N LEU A 27 8.33 0.87 -1.72
CA LEU A 27 6.98 0.52 -2.13
C LEU A 27 6.36 1.68 -2.92
N VAL A 28 5.92 1.38 -4.13
CA VAL A 28 5.29 2.34 -5.04
C VAL A 28 3.81 2.00 -5.20
N PHE A 29 2.92 2.90 -4.79
CA PHE A 29 1.47 2.72 -4.88
C PHE A 29 0.87 3.63 -5.94
N PHE A 30 -0.19 3.16 -6.59
CA PHE A 30 -0.99 3.94 -7.53
C PHE A 30 -2.46 3.87 -7.13
N ASP A 31 -3.08 5.04 -6.97
CA ASP A 31 -4.52 5.14 -6.68
C ASP A 31 -5.38 5.05 -7.96
N VAL A 32 -6.70 5.00 -7.77
CA VAL A 32 -7.69 4.95 -8.86
C VAL A 32 -7.59 6.11 -9.86
N LEU A 33 -7.00 7.24 -9.46
CA LEU A 33 -6.79 8.41 -10.33
C LEU A 33 -5.40 8.39 -11.02
N GLY A 34 -4.61 7.35 -10.78
CA GLY A 34 -3.26 7.20 -11.32
C GLY A 34 -2.19 7.98 -10.58
N LYS A 35 -2.51 8.60 -9.42
CA LYS A 35 -1.51 9.30 -8.60
C LYS A 35 -0.59 8.29 -7.92
N LYS A 36 0.70 8.62 -7.93
CA LYS A 36 1.79 7.79 -7.42
C LYS A 36 2.19 8.20 -6.00
N TYR A 37 2.41 7.23 -5.14
CA TYR A 37 2.97 7.40 -3.80
C TYR A 37 4.17 6.49 -3.62
N GLU A 38 5.19 6.97 -2.92
CA GLU A 38 6.40 6.19 -2.62
C GLU A 38 6.67 6.22 -1.12
N LEU A 39 7.02 5.06 -0.55
CA LEU A 39 7.53 4.96 0.81
C LEU A 39 8.61 3.90 0.91
N LYS A 40 9.54 4.08 1.83
CA LYS A 40 10.50 3.03 2.18
C LYS A 40 9.90 2.05 3.17
N GLY A 41 9.92 0.77 2.85
CA GLY A 41 9.24 -0.23 3.67
C GLY A 41 9.14 -1.60 3.01
N LYS A 42 8.34 -2.46 3.64
CA LYS A 42 8.02 -3.80 3.13
C LYS A 42 6.55 -4.14 3.34
N ILE A 43 6.01 -4.97 2.46
CA ILE A 43 4.67 -5.54 2.62
C ILE A 43 4.73 -6.64 3.69
N LEU A 44 3.81 -6.58 4.66
CA LEU A 44 3.65 -7.58 5.71
C LEU A 44 2.56 -8.59 5.37
N GLU A 45 1.39 -8.11 4.93
CA GLU A 45 0.22 -8.94 4.63
C GLU A 45 -0.63 -8.28 3.54
N VAL A 46 -1.22 -9.12 2.68
CA VAL A 46 -2.25 -8.70 1.72
C VAL A 46 -3.55 -9.43 2.07
N ASP A 47 -4.50 -8.70 2.62
CA ASP A 47 -5.84 -9.18 2.98
C ASP A 47 -6.83 -8.75 1.90
N LEU A 48 -7.08 -9.66 0.95
CA LEU A 48 -7.97 -9.43 -0.18
C LEU A 48 -9.45 -9.41 0.21
N VAL A 49 -9.81 -10.07 1.32
CA VAL A 49 -11.19 -10.09 1.83
C VAL A 49 -11.49 -8.80 2.59
N GLY A 50 -10.54 -8.32 3.39
CA GLY A 50 -10.62 -7.06 4.14
C GLY A 50 -10.24 -5.80 3.34
N HIS A 51 -9.88 -5.95 2.07
CA HIS A 51 -9.46 -4.86 1.17
C HIS A 51 -8.34 -4.00 1.80
N ARG A 52 -7.28 -4.64 2.30
CA ARG A 52 -6.15 -3.93 2.93
C ARG A 52 -4.81 -4.62 2.70
N ILE A 53 -3.77 -3.81 2.60
CA ILE A 53 -2.37 -4.22 2.52
C ILE A 53 -1.67 -3.63 3.73
N ASN A 54 -1.22 -4.50 4.64
CA ASN A 54 -0.44 -4.09 5.80
C ASN A 54 1.03 -3.95 5.40
N VAL A 55 1.66 -2.84 5.78
CA VAL A 55 3.05 -2.52 5.48
C VAL A 55 3.80 -2.08 6.74
N GLU A 56 5.10 -2.33 6.76
CA GLU A 56 6.04 -1.72 7.71
C GLU A 56 6.76 -0.59 6.99
N VAL A 57 6.77 0.60 7.59
CA VAL A 57 7.52 1.76 7.08
C VAL A 57 8.86 1.80 7.78
N PHE A 58 9.93 1.90 6.99
CA PHE A 58 11.28 2.10 7.52
C PHE A 58 11.46 3.57 7.89
N VAL A 59 11.97 3.81 9.09
CA VAL A 59 12.33 5.14 9.60
C VAL A 59 13.74 5.49 9.15
#